data_AF-A0A1Y3XIE2-F1
#
_entry.id   AF-A0A1Y3XIE2-F1
#
_cell.length_a   1.000
_cell.length_b   1.000
_cell.length_c   1.000
_cell.angle_alpha   90.00
_cell.angle_beta   90.00
_cell.angle_gamma   90.00
#
_symmetry.space_group_name_H-M   'P 1'
#
loop_
_entity.id
_entity.type
_entity.pdbx_description
1 polymer ?
#
loop_
_entity_poly.entity_id
_entity_poly.type
_entity_poly.pdbx_seq_one_letter_code
_entity_poly.pdbx_strand_id
1 'polypeptide(L)'
;MIAALTDTADLDAEQETLENESEVVLGLIQKIISENAQTAMDQEEYNRRYDAYSERFEAARKRLAEIAELWQERNAKKTKIRLFMANMNSHQELVQSFDEELWYSTVDYVTVYEDKRLVFTFRDGRQVEITAELWRAA
;
A
#
# COMPACT_ATOMS: atom_id res chain seq x y z
N MET A 1 -3.40 -6.75 -16.79
CA MET A 1 -2.41 -7.16 -15.76
C MET A 1 -1.89 -5.97 -14.95
N ILE A 2 -1.59 -4.80 -15.55
CA ILE A 2 -1.26 -3.57 -14.79
C ILE A 2 -2.48 -3.00 -14.05
N ALA A 3 -3.68 -3.08 -14.65
CA ALA A 3 -4.92 -2.54 -14.08
C ALA A 3 -5.23 -3.04 -12.65
N ALA A 4 -5.06 -4.34 -12.38
CA ALA A 4 -5.29 -4.92 -11.06
C ALA A 4 -4.26 -4.49 -9.99
N LEU A 5 -3.07 -4.04 -10.39
CA LEU A 5 -2.05 -3.46 -9.51
C LEU A 5 -2.24 -1.96 -9.28
N THR A 6 -3.11 -1.32 -10.07
CA THR A 6 -3.37 0.12 -10.05
C THR A 6 -4.79 0.46 -9.66
N ASP A 7 -5.59 -0.56 -9.31
CA ASP A 7 -6.97 -0.36 -8.89
C ASP A 7 -6.97 0.22 -7.48
N THR A 8 -7.18 1.53 -7.42
CA THR A 8 -7.35 2.30 -6.19
C THR A 8 -8.80 2.65 -5.95
N ALA A 9 -9.74 2.23 -6.81
CA ALA A 9 -11.13 2.66 -6.72
C ALA A 9 -11.75 2.37 -5.35
N ASP A 10 -11.42 1.21 -4.76
CA ASP A 10 -11.86 0.86 -3.40
C ASP A 10 -11.23 1.74 -2.32
N LEU A 11 -9.94 2.09 -2.46
CA LEU A 11 -9.24 2.98 -1.52
C LEU A 11 -9.74 4.42 -1.65
N ASP A 12 -10.02 4.87 -2.87
CA ASP A 12 -10.51 6.21 -3.18
C ASP A 12 -11.96 6.37 -2.64
N ALA A 13 -12.81 5.34 -2.78
CA ALA A 13 -14.15 5.32 -2.21
C ALA A 13 -14.14 5.24 -0.67
N GLU A 14 -13.23 4.45 -0.09
CA GLU A 14 -13.04 4.37 1.37
C GLU A 14 -12.55 5.73 1.92
N GLN A 15 -11.61 6.39 1.22
CA GLN A 15 -11.13 7.72 1.57
C GLN A 15 -12.25 8.75 1.55
N GLU A 16 -13.04 8.83 0.47
CA GLU A 16 -14.16 9.78 0.36
C GLU A 16 -15.19 9.56 1.48
N THR A 17 -15.49 8.30 1.82
CA THR A 17 -16.41 7.97 2.90
C THR A 17 -15.88 8.46 4.26
N LEU A 18 -14.60 8.21 4.55
CA LEU A 18 -13.97 8.58 5.81
C LEU A 18 -13.76 10.10 5.95
N GLU A 19 -13.51 10.81 4.85
CA GLU A 19 -13.43 12.27 4.82
C GLU A 19 -14.79 12.89 5.14
N ASN A 20 -15.86 12.41 4.48
CA ASN A 20 -17.23 12.85 4.76
C ASN A 20 -17.64 12.56 6.21
N GLU A 21 -17.31 11.36 6.71
CA GLU A 21 -17.58 10.99 8.11
C GLU A 21 -16.83 11.89 9.09
N SER A 22 -15.55 12.19 8.81
CA SER A 22 -14.74 13.08 9.64
C SER A 22 -15.32 14.49 9.70
N GLU A 23 -15.81 15.03 8.57
CA GLU A 23 -16.45 16.35 8.52
C GLU A 23 -17.74 16.38 9.34
N VAL A 24 -18.58 15.35 9.22
CA VAL A 24 -19.82 15.22 10.01
C VAL A 24 -19.52 15.13 11.50
N VAL A 25 -18.54 14.31 11.90
CA VAL A 25 -18.17 14.15 13.32
C VAL A 25 -17.56 15.44 13.87
N LEU A 26 -16.75 16.16 13.09
CA LEU A 26 -16.22 17.47 13.49
C LEU A 26 -17.33 18.49 13.70
N GLY A 27 -18.33 18.53 12.80
CA GLY A 27 -19.51 19.37 12.96
C GLY A 27 -20.33 19.02 14.21
N LEU A 28 -20.44 17.73 14.53
CA LEU A 28 -21.09 17.27 15.77
C LEU A 28 -20.32 17.75 17.01
N ILE A 29 -18.99 17.60 17.05
CA ILE A 29 -18.14 18.10 18.15
C ILE A 29 -18.34 19.60 18.35
N GLN A 30 -18.26 20.39 17.27
CA GLN A 30 -18.46 21.85 17.34
C GLN A 30 -19.85 22.22 17.88
N LYS A 31 -20.88 21.47 17.49
CA LYS A 31 -22.24 21.70 17.95
C LYS A 31 -22.38 21.50 19.46
N ILE A 32 -21.87 20.41 20.03
CA ILE A 32 -21.95 20.14 21.49
C ILE A 32 -21.12 21.14 22.28
N ILE A 33 -19.95 21.54 21.77
CA ILE A 33 -19.14 22.60 22.39
C ILE A 33 -19.95 23.89 22.45
N SER A 34 -20.60 24.26 21.34
CA SER A 34 -21.41 25.47 21.28
C SER A 34 -22.65 25.39 22.17
N GLU A 35 -23.33 24.24 22.21
CA GLU A 35 -24.50 24.00 23.06
C GLU A 35 -24.12 24.09 24.54
N ASN A 36 -23.04 23.43 24.96
CA ASN A 36 -22.53 23.48 26.33
C ASN A 36 -22.07 24.89 26.73
N ALA A 37 -21.51 25.67 25.79
CA ALA A 37 -21.11 27.05 26.02
C ALA A 37 -22.30 28.00 26.18
N GLN A 38 -23.41 27.74 25.47
CA GLN A 38 -24.63 28.55 25.57
C GLN A 38 -25.50 28.17 26.76
N THR A 39 -25.61 26.88 27.07
CA THR A 39 -26.39 26.34 28.17
C THR A 39 -25.58 25.22 28.79
N ALA A 40 -25.20 25.39 30.05
CA ALA A 40 -24.43 24.38 30.77
C ALA A 40 -25.16 23.03 30.72
N MET A 41 -24.52 22.05 30.08
CA MET A 41 -25.01 20.68 30.02
C MET A 41 -24.59 19.93 31.28
N ASP A 42 -25.21 18.78 31.52
CA ASP A 42 -24.66 17.84 32.49
C ASP A 42 -23.25 17.43 32.07
N GLN A 43 -22.30 17.51 33.01
CA GLN A 43 -20.88 17.34 32.69
C GLN A 43 -20.53 15.89 32.36
N GLU A 44 -21.22 14.90 32.94
CA GLU A 44 -21.02 13.49 32.59
C GLU A 44 -21.59 13.18 31.21
N GLU A 45 -22.73 13.76 30.86
CA GLU A 45 -23.33 13.63 29.53
C GLU A 45 -22.47 14.31 28.45
N TYR A 46 -22.01 15.53 28.71
CA TYR A 46 -21.13 16.25 27.81
C TYR A 46 -19.84 15.47 27.55
N ASN A 47 -19.15 15.01 28.62
CA ASN A 47 -17.92 14.24 28.48
C ASN A 47 -18.15 12.95 27.70
N ARG A 48 -19.21 12.17 28.01
CA ARG A 48 -19.53 10.95 27.25
C ARG A 48 -19.73 11.20 25.77
N ARG A 49 -20.49 12.24 25.42
CA ARG A 49 -20.75 12.57 24.01
C ARG A 49 -19.48 13.05 23.33
N TYR A 50 -18.75 13.98 23.95
CA TYR A 50 -17.50 14.52 23.43
C TYR A 50 -16.47 13.41 23.18
N ASP A 51 -16.23 12.55 24.17
CA ASP A 51 -15.28 11.44 24.08
C ASP A 51 -15.66 10.48 22.95
N ALA A 52 -16.94 10.10 22.84
CA ALA A 52 -17.40 9.22 21.77
C ALA A 52 -17.19 9.82 20.37
N TYR A 53 -17.42 11.12 20.18
CA TYR A 53 -17.16 11.77 18.89
C TYR A 53 -15.67 11.96 18.63
N SER A 54 -14.87 12.30 19.64
CA SER A 54 -13.42 12.40 19.53
C SER A 54 -12.78 11.06 19.19
N GLU A 55 -13.18 9.96 19.81
CA GLU A 55 -12.71 8.61 19.48
C GLU A 55 -13.02 8.25 18.02
N ARG A 56 -14.25 8.53 17.57
CA ARG A 56 -14.67 8.25 16.20
C ARG A 56 -13.89 9.08 15.17
N PHE A 57 -13.64 10.36 15.49
CA PHE A 57 -12.84 11.25 14.64
C PHE A 57 -11.38 10.77 14.54
N GLU A 58 -10.76 10.42 15.66
CA GLU A 58 -9.38 9.92 15.68
C GLU A 58 -9.24 8.56 14.98
N ALA A 59 -10.24 7.68 15.11
CA ALA A 59 -10.28 6.42 14.37
C ALA A 59 -10.33 6.64 12.85
N ALA A 60 -11.21 7.55 12.38
CA ALA A 60 -11.29 7.91 10.96
C ALA A 60 -9.99 8.52 10.44
N ARG A 61 -9.37 9.44 11.20
CA ARG A 61 -8.07 10.03 10.84
C ARG A 61 -6.95 9.01 10.75
N LYS A 62 -6.90 8.06 11.69
CA LYS A 62 -5.91 6.98 11.65
C LYS A 62 -6.07 6.14 10.38
N ARG A 63 -7.32 5.79 10.03
CA ARG A 63 -7.60 5.01 8.83
C ARG A 63 -7.24 5.77 7.55
N LEU A 64 -7.51 7.06 7.48
CA LEU A 64 -7.09 7.92 6.38
C LEU A 64 -5.56 7.95 6.21
N ALA A 65 -4.82 8.01 7.32
CA ALA A 65 -3.35 7.96 7.28
C ALA A 65 -2.83 6.61 6.75
N GLU A 66 -3.45 5.49 7.17
CA GLU A 66 -3.12 4.15 6.65
C GLU A 66 -3.40 4.04 5.15
N ILE A 67 -4.54 4.58 4.67
CA ILE A 67 -4.89 4.60 3.25
C ILE A 67 -3.85 5.39 2.45
N ALA A 68 -3.43 6.56 2.95
CA ALA A 68 -2.41 7.38 2.30
C ALA A 68 -1.06 6.64 2.18
N GLU A 69 -0.65 5.91 3.22
CA GLU A 69 0.56 5.09 3.20
C GLU A 69 0.46 3.96 2.16
N LEU A 70 -0.66 3.25 2.12
CA LEU A 70 -0.94 2.22 1.11
C LEU A 70 -0.91 2.80 -0.31
N TRP A 71 -1.45 4.00 -0.51
CA TRP A 71 -1.45 4.69 -1.79
C TRP A 71 -0.02 5.02 -2.22
N GLN A 72 0.80 5.54 -1.30
CA GLN A 72 2.20 5.84 -1.55
C GLN A 72 3.00 4.58 -1.90
N GLU A 73 2.79 3.47 -1.18
CA GLU A 73 3.45 2.20 -1.45
C GLU A 73 3.07 1.62 -2.83
N ARG A 74 1.77 1.62 -3.16
CA ARG A 74 1.27 1.18 -4.48
C ARG A 74 1.83 2.06 -5.60
N ASN A 75 1.88 3.38 -5.41
CA ASN A 75 2.39 4.30 -6.43
C ASN A 75 3.92 4.19 -6.61
N ALA A 76 4.67 3.93 -5.53
CA ALA A 76 6.09 3.62 -5.60
C ALA A 76 6.34 2.31 -6.37
N LYS A 77 5.58 1.24 -6.09
CA LYS A 77 5.62 -0.02 -6.83
C LYS A 77 5.29 0.19 -8.32
N LYS A 78 4.24 0.95 -8.63
CA LYS A 78 3.85 1.32 -10.01
C LYS A 78 4.96 2.06 -10.75
N THR A 79 5.61 3.00 -10.07
CA THR A 79 6.69 3.80 -10.64
C THR A 79 7.92 2.93 -10.90
N LYS A 80 8.29 2.05 -9.97
CA LYS A 80 9.39 1.08 -10.13
C LYS A 80 9.14 0.14 -11.31
N ILE A 81 7.93 -0.40 -11.45
CA ILE A 81 7.54 -1.26 -12.58
C ILE A 81 7.61 -0.47 -13.90
N ARG A 82 7.14 0.78 -13.91
CA ARG A 82 7.18 1.63 -15.12
C ARG A 82 8.61 1.93 -15.56
N LEU A 83 9.49 2.27 -14.63
CA LEU A 83 10.92 2.49 -14.88
C LEU A 83 11.58 1.22 -15.41
N PHE A 84 11.31 0.07 -14.81
CA PHE A 84 11.78 -1.22 -15.27
C PHE A 84 11.32 -1.53 -16.71
N MET A 85 10.04 -1.36 -17.01
CA MET A 85 9.51 -1.58 -18.36
C MET A 85 10.07 -0.59 -19.38
N ALA A 86 10.28 0.68 -19.00
CA ALA A 86 10.90 1.67 -19.87
C ALA A 86 12.36 1.32 -20.18
N ASN A 87 13.12 0.86 -19.18
CA ASN A 87 14.49 0.42 -19.35
C ASN A 87 14.59 -0.84 -20.20
N MET A 88 13.65 -1.79 -20.09
CA MET A 88 13.62 -2.96 -20.97
C MET A 88 13.22 -2.59 -22.41
N ASN A 89 12.27 -1.68 -22.61
CA ASN A 89 11.86 -1.27 -23.96
C ASN A 89 12.91 -0.44 -24.71
N SER A 90 13.85 0.20 -24.01
CA SER A 90 15.01 0.86 -24.64
C SER A 90 16.09 -0.12 -25.11
N HIS A 91 16.04 -1.39 -24.67
CA HIS A 91 16.94 -2.45 -25.10
C HIS A 91 16.14 -3.44 -25.98
N GLN A 92 16.20 -3.27 -27.31
CA GLN A 92 15.48 -4.11 -28.28
C GLN A 92 15.89 -5.60 -28.30
N GLU A 93 16.83 -6.01 -27.48
CA GLU A 93 17.29 -7.39 -27.36
C GLU A 93 17.04 -7.90 -25.94
N LEU A 94 16.52 -9.13 -25.80
CA LEU A 94 16.47 -9.86 -24.53
C LEU A 94 17.81 -9.69 -23.82
N VAL A 95 17.81 -9.36 -22.53
CA VAL A 95 19.01 -9.18 -21.70
C VAL A 95 20.01 -10.32 -21.96
N GLN A 96 21.04 -10.05 -22.78
CA GLN A 96 21.98 -11.08 -23.26
C GLN A 96 23.14 -11.32 -22.27
N SER A 97 23.32 -10.43 -21.29
CA SER A 97 24.37 -10.47 -20.29
C SER A 97 23.82 -10.24 -18.89
N PHE A 98 24.44 -10.85 -17.89
CA PHE A 98 24.08 -10.63 -16.49
C PHE A 98 24.23 -9.15 -16.12
N ASP A 99 23.13 -8.53 -15.69
CA ASP A 99 23.09 -7.18 -15.16
C ASP A 99 22.83 -7.27 -13.66
N GLU A 100 23.83 -6.87 -12.88
CA GLU A 100 23.81 -6.93 -11.42
C GLU A 100 22.75 -5.98 -10.81
N GLU A 101 22.53 -4.81 -11.41
CA GLU A 101 21.49 -3.86 -10.97
C GLU A 101 20.09 -4.41 -11.24
N LEU A 102 19.91 -5.02 -12.41
CA LEU A 102 18.66 -5.72 -12.76
C LEU A 102 18.40 -6.87 -11.80
N TRP A 103 19.42 -7.68 -11.50
CA TRP A 103 19.35 -8.81 -10.60
C TRP A 103 18.90 -8.39 -9.19
N TYR A 104 19.57 -7.41 -8.58
CA TYR A 104 19.21 -6.93 -7.24
C TYR A 104 17.79 -6.33 -7.18
N SER A 105 17.33 -5.74 -8.29
CA SER A 105 16.02 -5.11 -8.37
C SER A 105 14.87 -6.11 -8.54
N THR A 106 15.12 -7.30 -9.08
CA THR A 106 14.11 -8.30 -9.48
C THR A 106 14.10 -9.56 -8.63
N VAL A 107 15.27 -10.10 -8.27
CA VAL A 107 15.40 -11.35 -7.50
C VAL A 107 15.53 -11.03 -6.01
N ASP A 108 14.79 -11.76 -5.18
CA ASP A 108 14.85 -11.65 -3.72
C ASP A 108 15.87 -12.66 -3.16
N TYR A 109 15.70 -13.95 -3.49
CA TYR A 109 16.67 -14.99 -3.18
C TYR A 109 16.53 -16.19 -4.12
N VAL A 110 17.57 -17.02 -4.18
CA VAL A 110 17.59 -18.27 -4.96
C VAL A 110 17.75 -19.44 -4.00
N THR A 111 16.84 -20.42 -4.10
CA THR A 111 16.95 -21.68 -3.36
C THR A 111 17.58 -22.73 -4.27
N VAL A 112 18.69 -23.31 -3.81
CA VAL A 112 19.41 -24.38 -4.50
C VAL A 112 19.08 -25.71 -3.83
N TYR A 113 18.58 -26.66 -4.61
CA TYR A 113 18.25 -28.01 -4.14
C TYR A 113 19.38 -29.00 -4.45
N GLU A 114 19.46 -30.10 -3.70
CA GLU A 114 20.49 -31.14 -3.87
C GLU A 114 20.46 -31.80 -5.26
N ASP A 115 19.29 -31.80 -5.90
CA ASP A 115 19.09 -32.29 -7.27
C ASP A 115 19.45 -31.24 -8.35
N LYS A 116 20.17 -30.18 -7.96
CA LYS A 116 20.64 -29.08 -8.82
C LYS A 116 19.52 -28.24 -9.42
N ARG A 117 18.30 -28.32 -8.86
CA ARG A 117 17.23 -27.38 -9.20
C ARG A 117 17.48 -26.03 -8.53
N LEU A 118 17.20 -24.98 -9.27
CA LEU A 118 17.28 -23.59 -8.82
C LEU A 118 15.87 -23.00 -8.83
N VAL A 119 15.40 -22.55 -7.67
CA VAL A 119 14.13 -21.82 -7.57
C VAL A 119 14.44 -20.37 -7.28
N PHE A 120 14.14 -19.52 -8.25
CA PHE A 120 14.31 -18.08 -8.16
C PHE A 120 13.04 -17.48 -7.57
N THR A 121 13.15 -16.88 -6.40
CA THR A 121 12.06 -16.11 -5.80
C THR A 121 12.25 -14.65 -6.18
N PHE A 122 11.33 -14.12 -6.96
CA PHE A 122 11.32 -12.71 -7.34
C PHE A 122 10.71 -11.87 -6.22
N ARG A 123 11.10 -10.59 -6.16
CA ARG A 123 10.58 -9.64 -5.17
C ARG A 123 9.07 -9.37 -5.31
N ASP A 124 8.45 -9.78 -6.42
CA ASP A 124 7.00 -9.75 -6.63
C ASP A 124 6.28 -11.02 -6.13
N GLY A 125 7.02 -11.95 -5.52
CA GLY A 125 6.52 -13.23 -4.98
C GLY A 125 6.39 -14.34 -6.02
N ARG A 126 6.69 -14.07 -7.31
CA ARG A 126 6.71 -15.13 -8.32
C ARG A 126 7.91 -16.03 -8.12
N GLN A 127 7.72 -17.31 -8.43
CA GLN A 127 8.79 -18.29 -8.40
C GLN A 127 9.00 -18.85 -9.81
N VAL A 128 10.25 -18.93 -10.22
CA VAL A 128 10.65 -19.59 -11.46
C VAL A 128 11.61 -20.72 -11.11
N GLU A 129 11.25 -21.93 -11.54
CA GLU A 129 12.07 -23.12 -11.34
C GLU A 129 12.89 -23.40 -12.60
N ILE A 130 14.20 -23.58 -12.41
CA ILE A 130 15.14 -24.02 -13.44
C ILE A 130 15.64 -25.40 -13.03
N THR A 131 15.40 -26.38 -13.90
CA THR A 131 15.84 -27.76 -13.71
C THR A 131 17.30 -27.93 -14.08
N ALA A 132 17.94 -28.97 -13.54
CA ALA A 132 19.35 -29.28 -13.77
C ALA A 132 19.73 -29.54 -15.24
N GLU A 133 18.75 -29.76 -16.12
CA GLU A 133 18.95 -29.99 -17.55
C GLU A 133 19.25 -28.70 -18.31
N LEU A 134 18.87 -27.55 -17.75
CA LEU A 134 18.91 -26.24 -18.40
C LEU A 134 20.16 -25.43 -18.07
N TRP A 135 21.05 -25.92 -17.19
CA TRP A 135 22.27 -25.21 -16.84
C TRP A 135 23.41 -26.17 -16.44
N ARG A 136 24.65 -25.72 -16.65
CA ARG A 136 25.87 -26.37 -16.13
C ARG A 136 26.68 -25.33 -15.38
N ALA A 137 27.17 -25.68 -14.20
CA ALA A 137 28.17 -24.88 -13.50
C ALA A 137 29.44 -24.79 -14.36
N ALA A 138 30.00 -23.60 -14.46
CA ALA A 138 31.23 -23.31 -15.20
C ALA A 138 32.46 -23.95 -14.54
#